data_AF-A0A9E6NJY1-F1
#
_entry.id   AF-A0A9E6NJY1-F1
#
_cell.length_a   1.000
_cell.length_b   1.000
_cell.length_c   1.000
_cell.angle_alpha   90.00
_cell.angle_beta   90.00
_cell.angle_gamma   90.00
#
_symmetry.space_group_name_H-M   'P 1'
#
loop_
_entity.id
_entity.type
_entity.pdbx_description
1 polymer ?
#
loop_
_entity_poly.entity_id
_entity_poly.type
_entity_poly.pdbx_seq_one_letter_code
_entity_poly.pdbx_strand_id
1 'polypeptide(L)'
;MTSRFMFVSGVVVVLVVMGLSSATRPFLKLDLWLDQRDSVVTAQANALSPIIACVNRVDVHWRNAYDKNQHQRPTADAFGKYISEPQDFDNSDAFTVRDIQEDTCLRDINEKLELLAYQPALSQKVRDYAQALKWASVISPPTRLDKSASFFVVPFNQTPRVLAQIQTASNAYLSASTALREELLPLDIAQRSEQLKLLEARVGKEIHWSLLAYMIQARETLERLEDGMKHRTLTPQAVAETTADLQQAWNRGGPFIGPREPGFRNKDDDARELWRHIREPAQHYLEALNTLHRDWQDRAEPQRLSDDYYAVTRGYDALLSHYNRQARANF
;
A
#
# COMPACT_ATOMS: atom_id res chain seq x y z
N MET A 1 -10.13 -37.54 -53.34
CA MET A 1 -10.39 -38.30 -52.10
C MET A 1 -9.22 -38.11 -51.16
N THR A 2 -9.34 -37.14 -50.26
CA THR A 2 -8.33 -36.79 -49.26
C THR A 2 -8.83 -37.26 -47.90
N SER A 3 -8.13 -38.23 -47.31
CA SER A 3 -8.30 -38.59 -45.90
C SER A 3 -6.94 -38.59 -45.22
N ARG A 4 -6.68 -37.54 -44.45
CA ARG A 4 -5.76 -37.53 -43.30
C ARG A 4 -6.41 -36.65 -42.24
N PHE A 5 -7.47 -37.18 -41.62
CA PHE A 5 -7.99 -36.67 -40.36
C PHE A 5 -7.41 -37.53 -39.24
N MET A 6 -6.62 -36.90 -38.37
CA MET A 6 -6.32 -37.20 -36.97
C MET A 6 -4.88 -36.79 -36.68
N PHE A 7 -4.64 -35.51 -36.40
CA PHE A 7 -3.61 -35.05 -35.46
C PHE A 7 -3.66 -33.52 -35.22
N VAL A 8 -4.83 -32.93 -34.94
CA VAL A 8 -4.89 -31.54 -34.43
C VAL A 8 -6.05 -31.42 -33.43
N SER A 9 -5.98 -32.20 -32.36
CA SER A 9 -6.94 -32.10 -31.25
C SER A 9 -6.18 -32.29 -29.93
N GLY A 10 -5.24 -31.39 -29.63
CA GLY A 10 -4.42 -31.52 -28.41
C GLY A 10 -3.87 -30.23 -27.81
N VAL A 11 -3.94 -29.08 -28.50
CA VAL A 11 -3.27 -27.85 -28.02
C VAL A 11 -4.23 -26.68 -27.73
N VAL A 12 -5.54 -26.82 -28.01
CA VAL A 12 -6.48 -25.67 -27.92
C VAL A 12 -7.33 -25.64 -26.63
N VAL A 13 -7.17 -26.59 -25.70
CA VAL A 13 -8.07 -26.68 -24.52
C VAL A 13 -7.47 -26.10 -23.21
N VAL A 14 -6.23 -25.60 -23.19
CA VAL A 14 -5.62 -25.11 -21.93
C VAL A 14 -5.90 -23.62 -21.63
N LEU A 15 -6.44 -22.84 -22.56
CA LEU A 15 -6.63 -21.39 -22.37
C LEU A 15 -8.05 -20.96 -21.91
N VAL A 16 -8.98 -21.89 -21.65
CA VAL A 16 -10.41 -21.54 -21.40
C VAL A 16 -10.89 -21.82 -19.96
N VAL A 17 -9.98 -22.08 -19.00
CA VAL A 17 -10.32 -22.07 -17.55
C VAL A 17 -9.74 -20.83 -16.87
N MET A 18 -9.77 -19.69 -17.55
CA MET A 18 -9.18 -18.40 -17.11
C MET A 18 -10.09 -17.54 -16.24
N GLY A 19 -11.18 -18.09 -15.71
CA GLY A 19 -12.02 -17.39 -14.76
C GLY A 19 -12.31 -18.28 -13.56
N LEU A 20 -11.97 -17.80 -12.36
CA LEU A 20 -12.52 -18.23 -11.05
C LEU A 20 -11.82 -19.34 -10.25
N SER A 21 -10.51 -19.59 -10.41
CA SER A 21 -9.81 -20.42 -9.42
C SER A 21 -8.40 -19.90 -9.12
N SER A 22 -8.06 -19.91 -7.84
CA SER A 22 -6.73 -19.68 -7.27
C SER A 22 -5.60 -20.05 -8.23
N ALA A 23 -4.70 -19.10 -8.51
CA ALA A 23 -3.54 -19.32 -9.37
C ALA A 23 -2.75 -20.54 -8.87
N THR A 24 -2.91 -21.68 -9.54
CA THR A 24 -2.18 -22.89 -9.17
C THR A 24 -0.68 -22.66 -9.40
N ARG A 25 0.16 -23.34 -8.61
CA ARG A 25 1.62 -23.22 -8.65
C ARG A 25 2.25 -23.23 -10.07
N PRO A 26 1.77 -24.03 -11.04
CA PRO A 26 2.25 -23.97 -12.43
C PRO A 26 2.02 -22.62 -13.12
N PHE A 27 0.89 -21.95 -12.86
CA PHE A 27 0.60 -20.63 -13.43
C PHE A 27 1.51 -19.56 -12.83
N LEU A 28 1.76 -19.61 -11.53
CA LEU A 28 2.69 -18.69 -10.86
C LEU A 28 4.12 -18.83 -11.40
N LYS A 29 4.56 -20.05 -11.74
CA LYS A 29 5.86 -20.27 -12.39
C LYS A 29 5.91 -19.69 -13.80
N LEU A 30 4.83 -19.80 -14.58
CA LEU A 30 4.75 -19.22 -15.92
C LEU A 30 4.79 -17.68 -15.86
N ASP A 31 4.04 -17.10 -14.92
CA ASP A 31 3.99 -15.66 -14.68
C ASP A 31 5.38 -15.12 -14.30
N LEU A 32 6.05 -15.71 -13.30
CA LEU A 32 7.41 -15.34 -12.92
C LEU A 32 8.42 -15.54 -14.05
N TRP A 33 8.23 -16.56 -14.90
CA TRP A 33 9.09 -16.77 -16.06
C TRP A 33 8.91 -15.67 -17.11
N LEU A 34 7.69 -15.19 -17.33
CA LEU A 34 7.42 -14.03 -18.20
C LEU A 34 8.04 -12.77 -17.61
N ASP A 35 7.90 -12.55 -16.31
CA ASP A 35 8.48 -11.39 -15.62
C ASP A 35 10.01 -11.37 -15.72
N GLN A 36 10.66 -12.52 -15.56
CA GLN A 36 12.12 -12.64 -15.70
C GLN A 36 12.61 -12.31 -17.12
N ARG A 37 11.76 -12.48 -18.15
CA ARG A 37 12.09 -12.04 -19.51
C ARG A 37 12.03 -10.53 -19.66
N ASP A 38 11.17 -9.87 -18.89
CA ASP A 38 11.09 -8.42 -18.84
C ASP A 38 12.30 -7.84 -18.10
N SER A 39 12.51 -8.25 -16.85
CA SER A 39 13.73 -8.05 -16.08
C SER A 39 13.71 -8.86 -14.78
N VAL A 40 14.89 -9.08 -14.17
CA VAL A 40 14.96 -9.68 -12.83
C VAL A 40 14.22 -8.84 -11.79
N VAL A 41 14.29 -7.51 -11.91
CA VAL A 41 13.61 -6.57 -11.01
C VAL A 41 12.09 -6.70 -11.12
N THR A 42 11.55 -6.89 -12.32
CA THR A 42 10.12 -7.10 -12.55
C THR A 42 9.63 -8.36 -11.84
N ALA A 43 10.38 -9.47 -11.96
CA ALA A 43 10.04 -10.72 -11.27
C ALA A 43 10.11 -10.58 -9.75
N GLN A 44 11.11 -9.88 -9.23
CA GLN A 44 11.23 -9.62 -7.79
C GLN A 44 10.09 -8.72 -7.28
N ALA A 45 9.69 -7.69 -8.03
CA ALA A 45 8.56 -6.83 -7.67
C ALA A 45 7.24 -7.59 -7.66
N ASN A 46 7.01 -8.43 -8.68
CA ASN A 46 5.83 -9.28 -8.73
C ASN A 46 5.82 -10.37 -7.64
N ALA A 47 6.98 -10.77 -7.14
CA ALA A 47 7.09 -11.65 -5.98
C ALA A 47 6.78 -10.95 -4.64
N LEU A 48 7.03 -9.65 -4.51
CA LEU A 48 6.67 -8.86 -3.32
C LEU A 48 5.23 -8.36 -3.34
N SER A 49 4.64 -8.19 -4.54
CA SER A 49 3.32 -7.58 -4.73
C SER A 49 2.20 -8.17 -3.84
N PRO A 50 2.04 -9.50 -3.69
CA PRO A 50 1.01 -10.05 -2.79
C PRO A 50 1.21 -9.66 -1.32
N ILE A 51 2.47 -9.59 -0.86
CA ILE A 51 2.82 -9.20 0.50
C ILE A 51 2.48 -7.72 0.73
N ILE A 52 2.88 -6.86 -0.22
CA ILE A 52 2.57 -5.42 -0.20
C ILE A 52 1.06 -5.19 -0.22
N ALA A 53 0.32 -5.93 -1.06
CA ALA A 53 -1.14 -5.86 -1.13
C ALA A 53 -1.80 -6.22 0.21
N CYS A 54 -1.31 -7.27 0.89
CA CYS A 54 -1.79 -7.63 2.22
C CYS A 54 -1.51 -6.54 3.27
N VAL A 55 -0.29 -5.99 3.30
CA VAL A 55 0.07 -4.91 4.23
C VAL A 55 -0.84 -3.70 4.01
N ASN A 56 -1.05 -3.30 2.75
CA ASN A 56 -1.85 -2.13 2.43
C ASN A 56 -3.35 -2.32 2.71
N ARG A 57 -3.90 -3.52 2.48
CA ARG A 57 -5.36 -3.79 2.58
C ARG A 57 -5.82 -4.32 3.93
N VAL A 58 -4.93 -4.89 4.72
CA VAL A 58 -5.28 -5.49 6.02
C VAL A 58 -4.48 -4.86 7.14
N ASP A 59 -3.14 -4.84 7.02
CA ASP A 59 -2.30 -4.46 8.14
C ASP A 59 -2.43 -2.99 8.54
N VAL A 60 -2.35 -2.07 7.57
CA VAL A 60 -2.56 -0.63 7.80
C VAL A 60 -3.90 -0.38 8.50
N HIS A 61 -4.95 -1.02 8.02
CA HIS A 61 -6.29 -0.85 8.55
C HIS A 61 -6.44 -1.44 9.96
N TRP A 62 -5.82 -2.60 10.22
CA TRP A 62 -5.79 -3.20 11.54
C TRP A 62 -5.11 -2.28 12.55
N ARG A 63 -3.92 -1.78 12.21
CA ARG A 63 -3.13 -0.91 13.09
C ARG A 63 -3.84 0.41 13.36
N ASN A 64 -4.45 1.01 12.34
CA ASN A 64 -5.25 2.24 12.49
C ASN A 64 -6.45 2.04 13.43
N ALA A 65 -7.17 0.93 13.28
CA ALA A 65 -8.30 0.63 14.16
C ALA A 65 -7.84 0.36 15.59
N TYR A 66 -6.74 -0.38 15.77
CA TYR A 66 -6.18 -0.67 17.08
C TYR A 66 -5.73 0.62 17.80
N ASP A 67 -4.99 1.48 17.10
CA ASP A 67 -4.53 2.77 17.63
C ASP A 67 -5.68 3.67 18.09
N LYS A 68 -6.74 3.79 17.26
CA LYS A 68 -7.96 4.54 17.58
C LYS A 68 -8.65 4.05 18.85
N ASN A 69 -8.53 2.78 19.19
CA ASN A 69 -9.11 2.22 20.41
C ASN A 69 -8.22 2.40 21.64
N GLN A 70 -6.89 2.48 21.47
CA GLN A 70 -5.94 2.67 22.57
C GLN A 70 -5.80 4.14 22.97
N HIS A 71 -5.84 5.06 22.00
CA HIS A 71 -5.61 6.49 22.24
C HIS A 71 -6.90 7.31 22.05
N GLN A 72 -7.24 8.15 23.03
CA GLN A 72 -8.29 9.16 22.86
C GLN A 72 -7.85 10.17 21.80
N ARG A 73 -8.71 10.43 20.80
CA ARG A 73 -8.42 11.40 19.74
C ARG A 73 -8.13 12.78 20.36
N PRO A 74 -7.11 13.53 19.87
CA PRO A 74 -7.03 14.96 20.13
C PRO A 74 -8.29 15.66 19.57
N THR A 75 -8.69 16.77 20.19
CA THR A 75 -10.01 17.42 20.04
C THR A 75 -10.37 17.76 18.58
N ALA A 76 -11.65 17.56 18.24
CA ALA A 76 -12.20 17.47 16.88
C ALA A 76 -11.95 18.66 15.93
N ASP A 77 -11.70 19.87 16.43
CA ASP A 77 -11.69 21.08 15.60
C ASP A 77 -10.41 21.28 14.77
N ALA A 78 -9.27 20.73 15.18
CA ALA A 78 -8.01 20.90 14.45
C ALA A 78 -7.85 19.93 13.27
N PHE A 79 -8.65 18.87 13.21
CA PHE A 79 -8.38 17.69 12.37
C PHE A 79 -9.51 17.28 11.44
N GLY A 80 -10.70 17.88 11.51
CA GLY A 80 -11.84 17.48 10.67
C GLY A 80 -11.54 17.50 9.15
N LYS A 81 -10.49 18.23 8.73
CA LYS A 81 -10.01 18.29 7.34
C LYS A 81 -8.93 17.25 6.99
N TYR A 82 -8.20 16.73 7.97
CA TYR A 82 -7.09 15.78 7.82
C TYR A 82 -7.44 14.37 8.32
N ILE A 83 -8.51 14.24 9.11
CA ILE A 83 -9.21 12.97 9.33
C ILE A 83 -9.90 12.69 8.01
N SER A 84 -9.17 11.95 7.19
CA SER A 84 -9.72 11.24 6.05
C SER A 84 -10.99 10.56 6.55
N GLU A 85 -12.12 10.89 5.93
CA GLU A 85 -13.34 10.15 6.21
C GLU A 85 -12.99 8.68 5.98
N PRO A 86 -13.49 7.76 6.81
CA PRO A 86 -13.75 6.39 6.40
C PRO A 86 -13.47 6.00 4.93
N GLN A 87 -14.17 6.64 4.00
CA GLN A 87 -14.14 6.41 2.56
C GLN A 87 -12.77 6.53 1.86
N ASP A 88 -11.82 7.24 2.45
CA ASP A 88 -10.47 7.46 1.88
C ASP A 88 -9.58 6.22 2.02
N PHE A 89 -9.96 5.30 2.93
CA PHE A 89 -9.30 4.02 3.16
C PHE A 89 -10.12 2.86 2.56
N ASP A 90 -9.57 2.20 1.52
CA ASP A 90 -10.11 1.11 0.67
C ASP A 90 -11.62 0.78 0.78
N ASN A 91 -12.39 1.05 -0.29
CA ASN A 91 -13.64 0.32 -0.54
C ASN A 91 -13.27 -1.03 -1.18
N SER A 92 -13.22 -2.09 -0.39
CA SER A 92 -13.12 -3.44 -0.95
C SER A 92 -14.51 -3.87 -1.45
N ASP A 93 -14.59 -4.47 -2.64
CA ASP A 93 -15.80 -5.18 -3.13
C ASP A 93 -16.10 -6.45 -2.29
N ALA A 94 -15.22 -6.81 -1.37
CA ALA A 94 -15.39 -7.97 -0.50
C ALA A 94 -16.50 -7.74 0.53
N PHE A 95 -17.39 -8.74 0.65
CA PHE A 95 -18.53 -8.71 1.54
C PHE A 95 -18.15 -8.74 3.03
N THR A 96 -16.97 -9.27 3.39
CA THR A 96 -16.49 -9.33 4.79
C THR A 96 -14.96 -9.14 4.93
N VAL A 97 -14.51 -8.66 6.11
CA VAL A 97 -13.07 -8.53 6.46
C VAL A 97 -12.36 -9.87 6.36
N ARG A 98 -13.04 -10.92 6.80
CA ARG A 98 -12.48 -12.26 6.85
C ARG A 98 -12.12 -12.75 5.45
N ASP A 99 -12.96 -12.45 4.46
CA ASP A 99 -12.69 -12.84 3.08
C ASP A 99 -11.49 -12.09 2.51
N ILE A 100 -11.34 -10.79 2.79
CA ILE A 100 -10.14 -10.02 2.39
C ILE A 100 -8.89 -10.59 3.06
N GLN A 101 -8.95 -10.90 4.36
CA GLN A 101 -7.83 -11.48 5.08
C GLN A 101 -7.44 -12.85 4.51
N GLU A 102 -8.42 -13.72 4.29
CA GLU A 102 -8.19 -15.04 3.70
C GLU A 102 -7.60 -14.94 2.30
N ASP A 103 -8.23 -14.16 1.41
CA ASP A 103 -7.83 -14.07 0.00
C ASP A 103 -6.51 -13.30 -0.20
N THR A 104 -6.27 -12.26 0.59
CA THR A 104 -5.11 -11.36 0.38
C THR A 104 -3.91 -11.73 1.24
N CYS A 105 -4.15 -12.19 2.47
CA CYS A 105 -3.08 -12.33 3.47
C CYS A 105 -2.79 -13.76 3.91
N LEU A 106 -3.77 -14.67 3.88
CA LEU A 106 -3.62 -15.99 4.48
C LEU A 106 -3.46 -17.12 3.45
N ARG A 107 -3.79 -16.86 2.19
CA ARG A 107 -3.63 -17.82 1.09
C ARG A 107 -2.40 -17.51 0.23
N ASP A 108 -1.41 -18.41 0.27
CA ASP A 108 -0.28 -18.46 -0.66
C ASP A 108 0.48 -17.12 -0.87
N ILE A 109 0.42 -16.23 0.13
CA ILE A 109 0.94 -14.84 0.06
C ILE A 109 2.44 -14.75 -0.28
N ASN A 110 3.23 -15.75 0.10
CA ASN A 110 4.65 -15.83 -0.14
C ASN A 110 5.04 -16.86 -1.22
N GLU A 111 4.07 -17.47 -1.93
CA GLU A 111 4.35 -18.54 -2.90
C GLU A 111 5.23 -18.05 -4.06
N LYS A 112 4.97 -16.85 -4.60
CA LYS A 112 5.82 -16.26 -5.64
C LYS A 112 7.24 -15.99 -5.13
N LEU A 113 7.36 -15.50 -3.89
CA LEU A 113 8.64 -15.24 -3.23
C LEU A 113 9.46 -16.52 -3.06
N GLU A 114 8.81 -17.60 -2.62
CA GLU A 114 9.43 -18.93 -2.46
C GLU A 114 9.81 -19.55 -3.81
N LEU A 115 8.94 -19.47 -4.81
CA LEU A 115 9.21 -19.96 -6.17
C LEU A 115 10.40 -19.26 -6.82
N LEU A 116 10.56 -17.95 -6.56
CA LEU A 116 11.69 -17.17 -7.04
C LEU A 116 12.97 -17.40 -6.22
N ALA A 117 12.87 -18.06 -5.05
CA ALA A 117 13.95 -18.19 -4.06
C ALA A 117 14.55 -16.81 -3.67
N TYR A 118 13.73 -15.77 -3.66
CA TYR A 118 14.13 -14.41 -3.34
C TYR A 118 13.84 -14.11 -1.87
N GLN A 119 14.81 -13.58 -1.14
CA GLN A 119 14.66 -13.18 0.28
C GLN A 119 14.01 -14.23 1.19
N PRO A 120 14.68 -15.38 1.45
CA PRO A 120 14.11 -16.45 2.29
C PRO A 120 13.80 -16.01 3.73
N ALA A 121 14.54 -15.02 4.26
CA ALA A 121 14.27 -14.43 5.56
C ALA A 121 12.90 -13.71 5.59
N LEU A 122 12.59 -12.92 4.55
CA LEU A 122 11.29 -12.27 4.39
C LEU A 122 10.17 -13.30 4.31
N SER A 123 10.37 -14.40 3.57
CA SER A 123 9.37 -15.48 3.47
C SER A 123 9.00 -16.05 4.84
N GLN A 124 9.97 -16.20 5.77
CA GLN A 124 9.67 -16.60 7.14
C GLN A 124 8.86 -15.53 7.89
N LYS A 125 9.22 -14.25 7.76
CA LYS A 125 8.46 -13.15 8.40
C LYS A 125 7.02 -13.08 7.92
N VAL A 126 6.77 -13.36 6.64
CA VAL A 126 5.41 -13.44 6.08
C VAL A 126 4.61 -14.57 6.72
N ARG A 127 5.22 -15.75 6.91
CA ARG A 127 4.58 -16.88 7.61
C ARG A 127 4.25 -16.54 9.06
N ASP A 128 5.19 -15.95 9.79
CA ASP A 128 4.99 -15.53 11.18
C ASP A 128 3.87 -14.49 11.29
N TYR A 129 3.84 -13.53 10.37
CA TYR A 129 2.79 -12.52 10.24
C TYR A 129 1.42 -13.14 9.97
N ALA A 130 1.30 -14.01 8.96
CA ALA A 130 0.03 -14.65 8.60
C ALA A 130 -0.54 -15.48 9.76
N GLN A 131 0.33 -16.20 10.48
CA GLN A 131 -0.04 -16.96 11.66
C GLN A 131 -0.55 -16.05 12.79
N ALA A 132 0.12 -14.93 13.06
CA ALA A 132 -0.29 -13.98 14.09
C ALA A 132 -1.60 -13.27 13.72
N LEU A 133 -1.77 -12.90 12.45
CA LEU A 133 -3.02 -12.31 11.93
C LEU A 133 -4.18 -13.28 12.12
N LYS A 134 -4.01 -14.54 11.72
CA LYS A 134 -5.03 -15.58 11.90
C LYS A 134 -5.45 -15.73 13.35
N TRP A 135 -4.49 -15.72 14.28
CA TRP A 135 -4.79 -15.79 15.71
C TRP A 135 -5.58 -14.57 16.19
N ALA A 136 -5.14 -13.35 15.83
CA ALA A 136 -5.84 -12.13 16.19
C ALA A 136 -7.28 -12.10 15.66
N SER A 137 -7.49 -12.53 14.41
CA SER A 137 -8.82 -12.61 13.78
C SER A 137 -9.76 -13.62 14.43
N VAL A 138 -9.24 -14.71 15.01
CA VAL A 138 -10.07 -15.72 15.72
C VAL A 138 -10.48 -15.23 17.10
N ILE A 139 -9.57 -14.62 17.86
CA ILE A 139 -9.83 -14.19 19.24
C ILE A 139 -10.73 -12.95 19.29
N SER A 140 -10.63 -12.09 18.28
CA SER A 140 -11.45 -10.89 18.15
C SER A 140 -11.96 -10.79 16.72
N PRO A 141 -13.06 -11.49 16.39
CA PRO A 141 -13.62 -11.44 15.05
C PRO A 141 -14.03 -9.99 14.72
N PRO A 142 -13.60 -9.44 13.57
CA PRO A 142 -13.96 -8.08 13.18
C PRO A 142 -15.48 -7.97 13.02
N THR A 143 -16.13 -7.02 13.73
CA THR A 143 -17.61 -7.01 13.89
C THR A 143 -18.40 -6.08 12.97
N ARG A 144 -17.83 -5.11 12.24
CA ARG A 144 -18.45 -4.51 11.02
C ARG A 144 -17.61 -3.40 10.40
N LEU A 145 -17.28 -3.51 9.11
CA LEU A 145 -16.39 -2.63 8.34
C LEU A 145 -16.78 -1.16 8.16
N ASP A 146 -18.06 -0.75 8.24
CA ASP A 146 -18.54 0.39 7.42
C ASP A 146 -17.96 0.38 5.98
N LYS A 147 -17.97 1.49 5.22
CA LYS A 147 -17.13 1.63 4.01
C LYS A 147 -15.63 1.85 4.35
N SER A 148 -15.23 1.65 5.60
CA SER A 148 -13.92 1.96 6.15
C SER A 148 -13.56 1.07 7.33
N ALA A 149 -12.97 -0.07 6.98
CA ALA A 149 -12.09 -0.83 7.86
C ALA A 149 -12.45 -0.88 9.37
N SER A 150 -13.22 -1.89 9.77
CA SER A 150 -13.32 -2.31 11.16
C SER A 150 -12.40 -3.48 11.43
N PHE A 151 -11.42 -3.22 12.27
CA PHE A 151 -10.53 -4.25 12.78
C PHE A 151 -10.48 -4.30 14.31
N PHE A 152 -11.27 -3.47 15.01
CA PHE A 152 -11.27 -3.47 16.47
C PHE A 152 -12.50 -2.73 17.01
N VAL A 153 -13.49 -3.48 17.46
CA VAL A 153 -14.43 -3.03 18.50
C VAL A 153 -14.42 -4.16 19.51
N VAL A 154 -13.67 -4.00 20.60
CA VAL A 154 -13.81 -4.91 21.74
C VAL A 154 -15.28 -4.83 22.15
N PRO A 155 -16.04 -5.93 22.11
CA PRO A 155 -17.44 -5.87 22.47
C PRO A 155 -17.54 -5.31 23.90
N PHE A 156 -18.38 -4.29 24.09
CA PHE A 156 -18.65 -3.80 25.44
C PHE A 156 -19.13 -5.00 26.29
N ASN A 157 -18.51 -5.22 27.45
CA ASN A 157 -18.72 -6.33 28.39
C ASN A 157 -17.94 -7.65 28.12
N GLN A 158 -16.62 -7.57 27.94
CA GLN A 158 -15.76 -8.76 27.99
C GLN A 158 -15.24 -9.05 29.41
N THR A 159 -15.03 -10.33 29.71
CA THR A 159 -14.38 -10.72 30.98
C THR A 159 -12.89 -10.29 30.98
N PRO A 160 -12.28 -10.02 32.15
CA PRO A 160 -10.85 -9.68 32.23
C PRO A 160 -9.94 -10.72 31.56
N ARG A 161 -10.32 -12.00 31.62
CA ARG A 161 -9.59 -13.09 30.95
C ARG A 161 -9.61 -12.96 29.42
N VAL A 162 -10.77 -12.63 28.84
CA VAL A 162 -10.89 -12.44 27.38
C VAL A 162 -10.14 -11.19 26.94
N LEU A 163 -10.22 -10.09 27.71
CA LEU A 163 -9.44 -8.88 27.46
C LEU A 163 -7.93 -9.16 27.44
N ALA A 164 -7.43 -9.95 28.39
CA ALA A 164 -6.01 -10.34 28.43
C ALA A 164 -5.60 -11.18 27.20
N GLN A 165 -6.48 -12.08 26.73
CA GLN A 165 -6.25 -12.88 25.52
C GLN A 165 -6.22 -12.01 24.26
N ILE A 166 -7.16 -11.06 24.13
CA ILE A 166 -7.19 -10.08 23.03
C ILE A 166 -5.90 -9.26 23.03
N GLN A 167 -5.46 -8.77 24.19
CA GLN A 167 -4.23 -7.99 24.29
C GLN A 167 -3.00 -8.81 23.90
N THR A 168 -2.92 -10.07 24.33
CA THR A 168 -1.81 -10.95 23.98
C THR A 168 -1.75 -11.21 22.47
N ALA A 169 -2.89 -11.53 21.86
CA ALA A 169 -2.98 -11.75 20.42
C ALA A 169 -2.65 -10.48 19.62
N SER A 170 -3.14 -9.33 20.08
CA SER A 170 -2.88 -8.02 19.48
C SER A 170 -1.39 -7.68 19.52
N ASN A 171 -0.72 -7.88 20.65
CA ASN A 171 0.71 -7.64 20.80
C ASN A 171 1.55 -8.58 19.92
N ALA A 172 1.18 -9.86 19.85
CA ALA A 172 1.86 -10.82 18.98
C ALA A 172 1.73 -10.43 17.49
N TYR A 173 0.53 -10.03 17.07
CA TYR A 173 0.30 -9.51 15.73
C TYR A 173 1.10 -8.25 15.44
N LEU A 174 1.07 -7.24 16.33
CA LEU A 174 1.83 -6.00 16.16
C LEU A 174 3.34 -6.24 16.07
N SER A 175 3.87 -7.19 16.84
CA SER A 175 5.28 -7.58 16.77
C SER A 175 5.62 -8.21 15.41
N ALA A 176 4.83 -9.19 14.95
CA ALA A 176 5.05 -9.84 13.66
C ALA A 176 4.85 -8.87 12.47
N SER A 177 3.84 -8.01 12.54
CA SER A 177 3.57 -6.92 11.59
C SER A 177 4.75 -5.95 11.48
N THR A 178 5.29 -5.52 12.62
CA THR A 178 6.46 -4.62 12.66
C THR A 178 7.68 -5.29 12.03
N ALA A 179 7.97 -6.55 12.41
CA ALA A 179 9.09 -7.29 11.84
C ALA A 179 8.95 -7.53 10.32
N LEU A 180 7.73 -7.80 9.83
CA LEU A 180 7.47 -7.90 8.40
C LEU A 180 7.72 -6.56 7.68
N ARG A 181 7.20 -5.46 8.22
CA ARG A 181 7.36 -4.12 7.62
C ARG A 181 8.82 -3.68 7.57
N GLU A 182 9.58 -3.92 8.64
CA GLU A 182 11.01 -3.58 8.72
C GLU A 182 11.83 -4.30 7.64
N GLU A 183 11.49 -5.56 7.34
CA GLU A 183 12.18 -6.33 6.30
C GLU A 183 11.67 -5.99 4.89
N LEU A 184 10.36 -5.77 4.72
CA LEU A 184 9.72 -5.55 3.41
C LEU A 184 10.03 -4.17 2.84
N LEU A 185 10.00 -3.14 3.68
CA LEU A 185 10.04 -1.75 3.24
C LEU A 185 11.31 -1.41 2.43
N PRO A 186 12.54 -1.73 2.88
CA PRO A 186 13.74 -1.45 2.10
C PRO A 186 13.73 -2.14 0.73
N LEU A 187 13.13 -3.33 0.64
CA LEU A 187 13.03 -4.10 -0.60
C LEU A 187 12.05 -3.45 -1.58
N ASP A 188 10.89 -3.00 -1.12
CA ASP A 188 9.91 -2.27 -1.94
C ASP A 188 10.52 -0.97 -2.50
N ILE A 189 11.20 -0.19 -1.66
CA ILE A 189 11.87 1.06 -2.08
C ILE A 189 12.95 0.80 -3.14
N ALA A 190 13.81 -0.19 -2.91
CA ALA A 190 14.87 -0.54 -3.84
C ALA A 190 14.30 -0.97 -5.21
N GLN A 191 13.23 -1.77 -5.21
CA GLN A 191 12.58 -2.22 -6.43
C GLN A 191 11.93 -1.08 -7.21
N ARG A 192 11.20 -0.18 -6.54
CA ARG A 192 10.58 0.98 -7.20
C ARG A 192 11.62 1.88 -7.86
N SER A 193 12.78 2.05 -7.22
CA SER A 193 13.90 2.82 -7.77
C SER A 193 14.45 2.19 -9.06
N GLU A 194 14.61 0.87 -9.09
CA GLU A 194 15.04 0.15 -10.30
C GLU A 194 13.95 0.14 -11.39
N GLN A 195 12.67 -0.01 -11.02
CA GLN A 195 11.54 0.13 -11.95
C GLN A 195 11.51 1.50 -12.60
N LEU A 196 11.81 2.56 -11.84
CA LEU A 196 11.89 3.92 -12.37
C LEU A 196 12.99 4.06 -13.44
N LYS A 197 14.16 3.46 -13.23
CA LYS A 197 15.25 3.43 -14.23
C LYS A 197 14.84 2.67 -15.49
N LEU A 198 14.13 1.55 -15.33
CA LEU A 198 13.62 0.78 -16.47
C LEU A 198 12.58 1.57 -17.28
N LEU A 199 11.67 2.29 -16.60
CA LEU A 199 10.71 3.17 -17.26
C LEU A 199 11.43 4.28 -18.03
N GLU A 200 12.42 4.93 -17.41
CA GLU A 200 13.21 5.98 -18.07
C GLU A 200 13.92 5.45 -19.33
N ALA A 201 14.53 4.26 -19.26
CA ALA A 201 15.22 3.67 -20.39
C ALA A 201 14.29 3.28 -21.55
N ARG A 202 13.02 2.92 -21.26
CA ARG A 202 12.07 2.41 -22.26
C ARG A 202 11.21 3.49 -22.88
N VAL A 203 10.72 4.42 -22.06
CA VAL A 203 9.73 5.43 -22.45
C VAL A 203 10.14 6.84 -22.08
N GLY A 204 11.32 7.03 -21.48
CA GLY A 204 11.76 8.35 -21.01
C GLY A 204 11.01 8.83 -19.77
N LYS A 205 11.17 10.11 -19.45
CA LYS A 205 10.55 10.76 -18.28
C LYS A 205 9.11 11.22 -18.58
N GLU A 206 8.27 10.30 -19.04
CA GLU A 206 6.86 10.53 -19.37
C GLU A 206 5.92 10.36 -18.14
N ILE A 207 4.61 10.22 -18.36
CA ILE A 207 3.61 10.16 -17.27
C ILE A 207 3.81 8.99 -16.32
N HIS A 208 4.14 7.79 -16.85
CA HIS A 208 4.37 6.59 -16.03
C HIS A 208 5.57 6.79 -15.10
N TRP A 209 6.65 7.34 -15.64
CA TRP A 209 7.84 7.70 -14.87
C TRP A 209 7.53 8.77 -13.84
N SER A 210 6.81 9.83 -14.22
CA SER A 210 6.49 10.95 -13.34
C SER A 210 5.61 10.51 -12.16
N LEU A 211 4.64 9.64 -12.42
CA LEU A 211 3.77 9.06 -11.41
C LEU A 211 4.55 8.22 -10.40
N LEU A 212 5.40 7.30 -10.87
CA LEU A 212 6.22 6.48 -9.98
C LEU A 212 7.23 7.35 -9.21
N ALA A 213 7.88 8.31 -9.86
CA ALA A 213 8.81 9.24 -9.23
C ALA A 213 8.13 10.07 -8.12
N TYR A 214 6.89 10.51 -8.33
CA TYR A 214 6.13 11.22 -7.31
C TYR A 214 5.81 10.32 -6.10
N MET A 215 5.37 9.08 -6.33
CA MET A 215 5.07 8.16 -5.21
C MET A 215 6.32 7.75 -4.43
N ILE A 216 7.48 7.61 -5.10
CA ILE A 216 8.78 7.42 -4.44
C ILE A 216 9.11 8.64 -3.59
N GLN A 217 9.04 9.85 -4.17
CA GLN A 217 9.32 11.09 -3.44
C GLN A 217 8.39 11.28 -2.23
N ALA A 218 7.10 10.95 -2.36
CA ALA A 218 6.13 11.05 -1.27
C ALA A 218 6.50 10.14 -0.09
N ARG A 219 6.98 8.92 -0.38
CA ARG A 219 7.48 7.97 0.62
C ARG A 219 8.76 8.47 1.28
N GLU A 220 9.75 8.86 0.48
CA GLU A 220 11.02 9.40 0.98
C GLU A 220 10.81 10.63 1.87
N THR A 221 9.81 11.46 1.53
CA THR A 221 9.44 12.63 2.33
C THR A 221 9.03 12.22 3.73
N LEU A 222 8.15 11.22 3.87
CA LEU A 222 7.72 10.72 5.18
C LEU A 222 8.90 10.09 5.93
N GLU A 223 9.74 9.31 5.26
CA GLU A 223 10.89 8.63 5.89
C GLU A 223 11.92 9.61 6.43
N ARG A 224 12.23 10.69 5.70
CA ARG A 224 13.12 11.74 6.20
C ARG A 224 12.56 12.41 7.46
N LEU A 225 11.25 12.60 7.53
CA LEU A 225 10.59 13.17 8.71
C LEU A 225 10.60 12.19 9.90
N GLU A 226 10.28 10.91 9.66
CA GLU A 226 10.30 9.85 10.67
C GLU A 226 11.71 9.63 11.23
N ASP A 227 12.73 9.58 10.37
CA ASP A 227 14.13 9.44 10.77
C ASP A 227 14.60 10.66 11.57
N GLY A 228 14.26 11.86 11.09
CA GLY A 228 14.53 13.10 11.80
C GLY A 228 13.89 13.16 13.19
N MET A 229 12.64 12.70 13.32
CA MET A 229 11.96 12.61 14.62
C MET A 229 12.63 11.59 15.54
N LYS A 230 12.91 10.39 15.01
CA LYS A 230 13.54 9.29 15.77
C LYS A 230 14.90 9.69 16.33
N HIS A 231 15.71 10.38 15.54
CA HIS A 231 17.06 10.81 15.91
C HIS A 231 17.12 12.21 16.51
N ARG A 232 15.97 12.88 16.69
CA ARG A 232 15.86 14.25 17.22
C ARG A 232 16.66 15.28 16.41
N THR A 233 16.73 15.08 15.11
CA THR A 233 17.42 15.95 14.14
C THR A 233 16.44 16.70 13.22
N LEU A 234 15.13 16.48 13.36
CA LEU A 234 14.13 17.18 12.56
C LEU A 234 14.13 18.69 12.86
N THR A 235 14.16 19.50 11.82
CA THR A 235 14.16 20.97 11.89
C THR A 235 13.12 21.56 10.94
N PRO A 236 12.66 22.80 11.15
CA PRO A 236 11.78 23.49 10.20
C PRO A 236 12.36 23.54 8.78
N GLN A 237 13.69 23.75 8.66
CA GLN A 237 14.37 23.79 7.37
C GLN A 237 14.32 22.42 6.65
N ALA A 238 14.53 21.32 7.37
CA ALA A 238 14.40 19.99 6.80
C ALA A 238 12.97 19.70 6.32
N VAL A 239 11.94 20.18 7.04
CA VAL A 239 10.53 20.10 6.59
C VAL A 239 10.33 20.93 5.32
N ALA A 240 10.87 22.15 5.26
CA ALA A 240 10.77 23.00 4.08
C ALA A 240 11.41 22.38 2.83
N GLU A 241 12.63 21.86 2.97
CA GLU A 241 13.38 21.23 1.88
C GLU A 241 12.66 19.99 1.33
N THR A 242 12.23 19.10 2.22
CA THR A 242 11.50 17.88 1.79
C THR A 242 10.14 18.21 1.16
N THR A 243 9.48 19.27 1.63
CA THR A 243 8.22 19.77 1.03
C THR A 243 8.47 20.33 -0.38
N ALA A 244 9.57 21.06 -0.57
CA ALA A 244 9.96 21.58 -1.87
C ALA A 244 10.30 20.47 -2.88
N ASP A 245 11.03 19.44 -2.44
CA ASP A 245 11.34 18.25 -3.26
C ASP A 245 10.04 17.56 -3.72
N LEU A 246 9.08 17.36 -2.80
CA LEU A 246 7.78 16.78 -3.10
C LEU A 246 6.98 17.61 -4.10
N GLN A 247 6.91 18.93 -3.88
CA GLN A 247 6.23 19.86 -4.78
C GLN A 247 6.87 19.85 -6.18
N GLN A 248 8.20 19.78 -6.26
CA GLN A 248 8.91 19.67 -7.53
C GLN A 248 8.60 18.33 -8.23
N ALA A 249 8.53 17.22 -7.50
CA ALA A 249 8.10 15.94 -8.06
C ALA A 249 6.66 15.98 -8.60
N TRP A 250 5.75 16.64 -7.89
CA TRP A 250 4.39 16.88 -8.38
C TRP A 250 4.38 17.70 -9.67
N ASN A 251 5.12 18.80 -9.69
CA ASN A 251 5.15 19.71 -10.85
C ASN A 251 5.74 19.05 -12.11
N ARG A 252 6.66 18.09 -11.96
CA ARG A 252 7.22 17.30 -13.08
C ARG A 252 6.16 16.52 -13.87
N GLY A 253 5.09 16.06 -13.22
CA GLY A 253 4.01 15.34 -13.90
C GLY A 253 3.03 16.23 -14.66
N GLY A 254 2.95 17.53 -14.30
CA GLY A 254 2.00 18.49 -14.84
C GLY A 254 1.91 18.55 -16.38
N PRO A 255 3.03 18.59 -17.12
CA PRO A 255 3.01 18.66 -18.59
C PRO A 255 2.33 17.47 -19.27
N PHE A 256 2.26 16.31 -18.61
CA PHE A 256 1.68 15.09 -19.17
C PHE A 256 0.19 14.93 -18.88
N ILE A 257 -0.39 15.85 -18.10
CA ILE A 257 -1.82 15.87 -17.76
C ILE A 257 -2.54 16.79 -18.75
N GLY A 258 -2.62 16.34 -20.00
CA GLY A 258 -3.46 16.97 -21.01
C GLY A 258 -4.95 16.72 -20.78
N PRO A 259 -5.84 17.44 -21.51
CA PRO A 259 -7.25 17.05 -21.60
C PRO A 259 -7.37 15.62 -22.14
N ARG A 260 -8.43 14.89 -21.75
CA ARG A 260 -8.71 13.57 -22.34
C ARG A 260 -9.01 13.77 -23.82
N GLU A 261 -8.16 13.26 -24.69
CA GLU A 261 -8.41 13.31 -26.12
C GLU A 261 -9.60 12.40 -26.48
N PRO A 262 -10.52 12.83 -27.36
CA PRO A 262 -11.58 11.96 -27.86
C PRO A 262 -10.96 10.83 -28.70
N GLY A 263 -11.22 9.57 -28.37
CA GLY A 263 -10.68 8.44 -29.12
C GLY A 263 -10.57 7.14 -28.31
N PHE A 264 -9.92 6.14 -28.91
CA PHE A 264 -9.58 4.89 -28.23
C PHE A 264 -8.56 5.15 -27.11
N ARG A 265 -8.70 4.42 -25.99
CA ARG A 265 -7.73 4.48 -24.89
C ARG A 265 -6.32 4.15 -25.40
N ASN A 266 -5.34 4.96 -25.03
CA ASN A 266 -3.93 4.69 -25.27
C ASN A 266 -3.24 4.18 -23.99
N LYS A 267 -1.98 3.76 -24.12
CA LYS A 267 -1.15 3.22 -23.02
C LYS A 267 -0.90 4.19 -21.86
N ASP A 268 -1.15 5.49 -22.03
CA ASP A 268 -0.90 6.53 -21.03
C ASP A 268 -2.16 6.96 -20.28
N ASP A 269 -3.35 6.61 -20.80
CA ASP A 269 -4.61 7.09 -20.25
C ASP A 269 -4.84 6.61 -18.83
N ASP A 270 -4.45 5.38 -18.50
CA ASP A 270 -4.60 4.83 -17.15
C ASP A 270 -3.68 5.54 -16.15
N ALA A 271 -2.44 5.87 -16.55
CA ALA A 271 -1.52 6.65 -15.71
C ALA A 271 -1.96 8.11 -15.54
N ARG A 272 -2.53 8.73 -16.59
CA ARG A 272 -3.13 10.07 -16.51
C ARG A 272 -4.37 10.08 -15.61
N GLU A 273 -5.21 9.05 -15.71
CA GLU A 273 -6.39 8.88 -14.87
C GLU A 273 -6.00 8.68 -13.40
N LEU A 274 -5.00 7.83 -13.15
CA LEU A 274 -4.43 7.61 -11.83
C LEU A 274 -3.85 8.91 -11.24
N TRP A 275 -3.06 9.67 -12.02
CA TRP A 275 -2.55 10.98 -11.59
C TRP A 275 -3.67 11.96 -11.23
N ARG A 276 -4.74 12.03 -12.04
CA ARG A 276 -5.91 12.87 -11.74
C ARG A 276 -6.61 12.42 -10.46
N HIS A 277 -6.72 11.11 -10.24
CA HIS A 277 -7.38 10.55 -9.06
C HIS A 277 -6.62 10.85 -7.76
N ILE A 278 -5.29 10.81 -7.79
CA ILE A 278 -4.48 11.10 -6.60
C ILE A 278 -4.26 12.60 -6.36
N ARG A 279 -4.78 13.49 -7.20
CA ARG A 279 -4.55 14.94 -7.11
C ARG A 279 -4.97 15.53 -5.77
N GLU A 280 -6.20 15.27 -5.37
CA GLU A 280 -6.74 15.78 -4.11
C GLU A 280 -5.95 15.27 -2.90
N PRO A 281 -5.73 13.95 -2.71
CA PRO A 281 -4.96 13.49 -1.56
C PRO A 281 -3.48 13.91 -1.61
N ALA A 282 -2.89 14.08 -2.80
CA ALA A 282 -1.55 14.65 -2.95
C ALA A 282 -1.49 16.11 -2.47
N GLN A 283 -2.51 16.91 -2.78
CA GLN A 283 -2.61 18.30 -2.32
C GLN A 283 -2.80 18.37 -0.80
N HIS A 284 -3.64 17.52 -0.21
CA HIS A 284 -3.79 17.46 1.25
C HIS A 284 -2.50 17.07 1.96
N TYR A 285 -1.72 16.13 1.40
CA TYR A 285 -0.42 15.77 1.96
C TYR A 285 0.57 16.94 1.91
N LEU A 286 0.66 17.63 0.78
CA LEU A 286 1.47 18.86 0.63
C LEU A 286 1.00 19.97 1.58
N GLU A 287 -0.31 20.13 1.78
CA GLU A 287 -0.86 21.13 2.71
C GLU A 287 -0.49 20.81 4.16
N ALA A 288 -0.59 19.54 4.59
CA ALA A 288 -0.17 19.12 5.93
C ALA A 288 1.31 19.42 6.20
N LEU A 289 2.18 19.15 5.22
CA LEU A 289 3.61 19.48 5.30
C LEU A 289 3.85 20.99 5.42
N ASN A 290 3.16 21.79 4.62
CA ASN A 290 3.25 23.25 4.68
C ASN A 290 2.73 23.82 6.01
N THR A 291 1.67 23.23 6.57
CA THR A 291 1.13 23.61 7.89
C THR A 291 2.14 23.28 8.99
N LEU A 292 2.68 22.05 9.02
CA LEU A 292 3.74 21.68 9.98
C LEU A 292 4.93 22.64 9.91
N HIS A 293 5.39 22.96 8.69
CA HIS A 293 6.49 23.89 8.51
C HIS A 293 6.17 25.28 9.07
N ARG A 294 5.01 25.84 8.72
CA ARG A 294 4.57 27.17 9.16
C ARG A 294 4.42 27.24 10.67
N ASP A 295 3.67 26.33 11.27
CA ASP A 295 3.36 26.33 12.70
C ASP A 295 4.66 26.12 13.52
N TRP A 296 5.62 25.36 12.99
CA TRP A 296 6.94 25.24 13.60
C TRP A 296 7.78 26.52 13.49
N GLN A 297 7.79 27.18 12.33
CA GLN A 297 8.46 28.49 12.18
C GLN A 297 7.87 29.54 13.14
N ASP A 298 6.56 29.52 13.32
CA ASP A 298 5.81 30.42 14.20
C ASP A 298 5.90 30.04 15.70
N ARG A 299 6.67 28.98 16.03
CA ARG A 299 6.88 28.48 17.39
C ARG A 299 5.57 28.09 18.08
N ALA A 300 4.68 27.42 17.36
CA ALA A 300 3.47 26.86 17.93
C ALA A 300 3.76 25.92 19.11
N GLU A 301 2.77 25.76 19.98
CA GLU A 301 2.87 24.91 21.17
C GLU A 301 3.22 23.44 20.79
N PRO A 302 3.95 22.69 21.62
CA PRO A 302 4.37 21.32 21.30
C PRO A 302 3.24 20.36 20.91
N GLN A 303 2.05 20.55 21.49
CA GLN A 303 0.87 19.77 21.13
C GLN A 303 0.48 20.02 19.67
N ARG A 304 0.47 21.28 19.23
CA ARG A 304 0.14 21.66 17.86
C ARG A 304 1.11 21.05 16.85
N LEU A 305 2.41 21.05 17.17
CA LEU A 305 3.42 20.41 16.30
C LEU A 305 3.26 18.89 16.24
N SER A 306 2.87 18.26 17.36
CA SER A 306 2.55 16.83 17.40
C SER A 306 1.33 16.50 16.54
N ASP A 307 0.33 17.37 16.59
CA ASP A 307 -0.91 17.30 15.82
C ASP A 307 -0.64 17.46 14.31
N ASP A 308 0.19 18.44 13.92
CA ASP A 308 0.57 18.66 12.52
C ASP A 308 1.43 17.51 11.97
N TYR A 309 2.38 16.98 12.76
CA TYR A 309 3.16 15.81 12.38
C TYR A 309 2.26 14.59 12.17
N TYR A 310 1.28 14.38 13.05
CA TYR A 310 0.28 13.33 12.86
C TYR A 310 -0.50 13.53 11.55
N ALA A 311 -0.93 14.75 11.24
CA ALA A 311 -1.62 15.07 9.99
C ALA A 311 -0.77 14.76 8.74
N VAL A 312 0.54 15.00 8.77
CA VAL A 312 1.47 14.63 7.70
C VAL A 312 1.47 13.12 7.44
N THR A 313 1.61 12.30 8.48
CA THR A 313 1.57 10.84 8.36
C THR A 313 0.22 10.38 7.78
N ARG A 314 -0.88 10.96 8.25
CA ARG A 314 -2.23 10.64 7.74
C ARG A 314 -2.44 11.05 6.29
N GLY A 315 -1.91 12.20 5.89
CA GLY A 315 -1.95 12.67 4.51
C GLY A 315 -1.25 11.70 3.54
N TYR A 316 -0.08 11.20 3.93
CA TYR A 316 0.62 10.17 3.15
C TYR A 316 -0.17 8.85 3.08
N ASP A 317 -0.70 8.37 4.21
CA ASP A 317 -1.49 7.13 4.26
C ASP A 317 -2.71 7.20 3.30
N ALA A 318 -3.41 8.34 3.29
CA ALA A 318 -4.53 8.57 2.38
C ALA A 318 -4.09 8.58 0.91
N LEU A 319 -3.02 9.33 0.58
CA LEU A 319 -2.44 9.35 -0.77
C LEU A 319 -2.10 7.94 -1.27
N LEU A 320 -1.40 7.16 -0.45
CA LEU A 320 -1.03 5.78 -0.78
C LEU A 320 -2.27 4.90 -0.98
N SER A 321 -3.30 5.05 -0.14
CA SER A 321 -4.55 4.29 -0.27
C SER A 321 -5.26 4.57 -1.60
N HIS A 322 -5.42 5.85 -1.96
CA HIS A 322 -6.03 6.25 -3.24
C HIS A 322 -5.23 5.76 -4.44
N TYR A 323 -3.90 5.90 -4.39
CA TYR A 323 -3.00 5.39 -5.43
C TYR A 323 -3.19 3.88 -5.63
N ASN A 324 -3.08 3.10 -4.55
CA ASN A 324 -3.18 1.64 -4.61
C ASN A 324 -4.56 1.17 -5.06
N ARG A 325 -5.63 1.87 -4.68
CA ARG A 325 -7.00 1.55 -5.11
C ARG A 325 -7.16 1.68 -6.61
N GLN A 326 -6.76 2.83 -7.15
CA GLN A 326 -6.94 3.11 -8.57
C GLN A 326 -5.94 2.33 -9.43
N ALA A 327 -4.74 2.04 -8.93
CA ALA A 327 -3.79 1.15 -9.61
C ALA A 327 -4.39 -0.25 -9.81
N ARG A 328 -5.03 -0.84 -8.79
CA ARG A 328 -5.67 -2.17 -8.89
C ARG A 328 -6.88 -2.22 -9.81
N ALA A 329 -7.64 -1.13 -9.91
CA ALA A 329 -8.85 -1.11 -10.74
C ALA A 329 -8.51 -1.09 -12.25
N ASN A 330 -7.33 -0.58 -12.60
CA ASN A 330 -6.92 -0.35 -13.98
C ASN A 330 -5.72 -1.21 -14.44
N PHE A 331 -5.01 -1.87 -13.52
CA PHE A 331 -3.81 -2.69 -13.76
C PHE A 331 -3.85 -3.98 -12.94
#